data_AF-A0A5C8Z9B9-F1
#
_entry.id   AF-A0A5C8Z9B9-F1
#
_cell.length_a   1.000
_cell.length_b   1.000
_cell.length_c   1.000
_cell.angle_alpha   90.00
_cell.angle_beta   90.00
_cell.angle_gamma   90.00
#
_symmetry.space_group_name_H-M   'P 1'
#
loop_
_entity.id
_entity.type
_entity.pdbx_description
1 polymer ?
#
loop_
_entity_poly.entity_id
_entity_poly.type
_entity_poly.pdbx_seq_one_letter_code
_entity_poly.pdbx_strand_id
1 'polypeptide(L)'
;MFKDIYFLNVSEISNRIRQGEFSQAMMLKQFILFSILFYSGFNLPIVLAGEPANSWLVWRMNILTIIVQAVIHYYGIWYTYQINAKGDGKDYLNRVFCLALPISIRLLFYILLVVIAIIVVFFLLVFINNIELNDYFVSALTIVLSGAYSAAFYYLVGKYIRVCSGAA
;
A
#
# COMPACT_ATOMS: atom_id res chain seq x y z
N MET A 1 -14.51 -11.34 -18.86
CA MET A 1 -14.59 -10.96 -17.44
C MET A 1 -13.74 -9.74 -17.08
N PHE A 2 -12.52 -9.59 -17.63
CA PHE A 2 -11.57 -8.52 -17.26
C PHE A 2 -11.59 -7.24 -18.12
N LYS A 3 -12.49 -7.13 -19.11
CA LYS A 3 -12.48 -6.03 -20.11
C LYS A 3 -12.68 -4.62 -19.51
N ASP A 4 -13.24 -4.54 -18.30
CA ASP A 4 -13.52 -3.28 -17.58
C ASP A 4 -12.61 -3.05 -16.37
N ILE A 5 -11.54 -3.83 -16.23
CA ILE A 5 -10.62 -3.75 -15.10
C ILE A 5 -9.35 -3.03 -15.54
N TYR A 6 -9.00 -2.00 -14.79
CA TYR A 6 -7.83 -1.19 -15.07
C TYR A 6 -6.71 -1.51 -14.08
N PHE A 7 -5.64 -2.11 -14.60
CA PHE A 7 -4.50 -2.55 -13.79
C PHE A 7 -3.41 -1.47 -13.62
N LEU A 8 -3.27 -0.55 -14.57
CA LEU A 8 -2.16 0.43 -14.58
C LEU A 8 -2.59 1.87 -14.91
N ASN A 9 -3.69 2.04 -15.65
CA ASN A 9 -4.12 3.34 -16.15
C ASN A 9 -4.96 4.11 -15.11
N VAL A 10 -4.31 4.55 -14.03
CA VAL A 10 -4.96 5.30 -12.95
C VAL A 10 -5.55 6.63 -13.47
N SER A 11 -4.89 7.27 -14.44
CA SER A 11 -5.32 8.56 -15.00
C SER A 11 -6.65 8.45 -15.75
N GLU A 12 -6.80 7.42 -16.59
CA GLU A 12 -8.05 7.18 -17.32
C GLU A 12 -9.22 6.92 -16.37
N ILE A 13 -9.05 6.06 -15.36
CA ILE A 13 -10.07 5.82 -14.34
C ILE A 13 -10.45 7.12 -13.64
N SER A 14 -9.46 7.92 -13.23
CA SER A 14 -9.73 9.15 -12.48
C SER A 14 -10.56 10.15 -13.30
N ASN A 15 -10.32 10.24 -14.61
CA ASN A 15 -11.10 11.07 -15.51
C ASN A 15 -12.51 10.50 -15.76
N ARG A 16 -12.65 9.19 -15.98
CA ARG A 16 -13.95 8.54 -16.16
C ARG A 16 -14.83 8.64 -14.92
N ILE A 17 -14.24 8.54 -13.72
CA ILE A 17 -14.94 8.79 -12.45
C ILE A 17 -15.42 10.25 -12.39
N ARG A 18 -14.55 11.21 -12.73
CA ARG A 18 -14.91 12.64 -12.75
C ARG A 18 -16.07 12.93 -13.71
N GLN A 19 -16.10 12.26 -14.86
CA GLN A 19 -17.14 12.40 -15.88
C GLN A 19 -18.44 11.65 -15.54
N GLY A 20 -18.46 10.85 -14.47
CA GLY A 20 -19.63 10.03 -14.09
C GLY A 20 -19.83 8.78 -14.96
N GLU A 21 -18.87 8.45 -15.82
CA GLU A 21 -18.93 7.31 -16.76
C GLU A 21 -18.50 5.98 -16.13
N PHE A 22 -18.05 6.00 -14.87
CA PHE A 22 -17.56 4.83 -14.16
C PHE A 22 -18.62 4.34 -13.17
N SER A 23 -19.27 3.22 -13.51
CA SER A 23 -20.42 2.71 -12.74
C SER A 23 -20.01 2.02 -11.44
N GLN A 24 -20.89 2.03 -10.44
CA GLN A 24 -20.70 1.35 -9.15
C GLN A 24 -20.33 -0.14 -9.30
N ALA A 25 -20.90 -0.82 -10.30
CA ALA A 25 -20.54 -2.22 -10.59
C ALA A 25 -19.08 -2.37 -11.06
N MET A 26 -18.54 -1.41 -11.82
CA MET A 26 -17.12 -1.40 -12.19
C MET A 26 -16.22 -1.11 -10.99
N MET A 27 -16.66 -0.21 -10.09
CA MET A 27 -15.97 0.09 -8.83
C MET A 27 -15.83 -1.16 -7.95
N LEU A 28 -16.93 -1.90 -7.80
CA LEU A 28 -16.95 -3.13 -7.03
C LEU A 28 -16.01 -4.21 -7.62
N LYS A 29 -16.00 -4.39 -8.95
CA LYS A 29 -15.10 -5.35 -9.60
C LYS A 29 -13.62 -5.03 -9.35
N GLN A 30 -13.25 -3.75 -9.43
CA GLN A 30 -11.90 -3.27 -9.10
C GLN A 30 -11.54 -3.59 -7.64
N PHE A 31 -12.45 -3.31 -6.72
CA PHE A 31 -12.25 -3.55 -5.30
C PHE A 31 -12.13 -5.05 -4.97
N ILE A 32 -12.98 -5.90 -5.55
CA ILE A 32 -12.89 -7.35 -5.36
C ILE A 32 -11.53 -7.86 -5.83
N LEU A 33 -11.07 -7.45 -7.00
CA LEU A 33 -9.77 -7.88 -7.51
C LEU A 33 -8.61 -7.33 -6.66
N PHE A 34 -8.69 -6.08 -6.23
CA PHE A 34 -7.73 -5.51 -5.28
C PHE A 34 -7.67 -6.35 -4.01
N SER A 35 -8.83 -6.71 -3.45
CA SER A 35 -8.93 -7.52 -2.24
C SER A 35 -8.34 -8.92 -2.45
N ILE A 36 -8.58 -9.55 -3.61
CA ILE A 36 -7.99 -10.86 -3.93
C ILE A 36 -6.46 -10.78 -4.04
N LEU A 37 -5.92 -9.71 -4.63
CA LEU A 37 -4.48 -9.62 -4.91
C LEU A 37 -3.66 -9.08 -3.72
N PHE A 38 -4.23 -8.17 -2.95
CA PHE A 38 -3.50 -7.41 -1.92
C PHE A 38 -4.09 -7.57 -0.51
N TYR A 39 -5.27 -8.17 -0.37
CA TYR A 39 -6.00 -8.24 0.90
C TYR A 39 -6.69 -9.60 1.15
N SER A 40 -6.21 -10.68 0.52
CA SER A 40 -6.80 -12.02 0.64
C SER A 40 -6.25 -12.73 1.89
N GLY A 41 -6.53 -12.15 3.05
CA GLY A 41 -6.22 -12.73 4.34
C GLY A 41 -6.37 -11.69 5.43
N PHE A 42 -7.39 -11.86 6.28
CA PHE A 42 -7.27 -11.42 7.68
C PHE A 42 -6.16 -12.27 8.30
N ASN A 43 -4.90 -11.88 8.06
CA ASN A 43 -3.79 -12.42 8.82
C ASN A 43 -3.92 -11.78 10.20
N LEU A 44 -4.60 -12.49 11.11
CA LEU A 44 -4.50 -12.16 12.52
C LEU A 44 -2.99 -12.14 12.82
N PRO A 45 -2.45 -11.06 13.40
CA PRO A 45 -1.04 -10.97 13.76
C PRO A 45 -0.69 -11.89 14.95
N ILE A 46 -1.47 -12.96 15.14
CA ILE A 46 -1.21 -14.03 16.08
C ILE A 46 -0.57 -15.15 15.28
N VAL A 47 0.74 -15.04 15.09
CA VAL A 47 1.54 -16.20 14.70
C VAL A 47 1.59 -17.08 15.95
N LEU A 48 0.74 -18.12 16.00
CA LEU A 48 0.87 -19.20 16.98
C LEU A 48 2.10 -20.03 16.58
N ALA A 49 3.29 -19.47 16.79
CA ALA A 49 4.52 -20.23 16.69
C ALA A 49 4.54 -21.19 17.88
N GLY A 50 4.49 -22.49 17.61
CA GLY A 50 4.69 -23.55 18.61
C GLY A 50 6.14 -23.64 19.10
N GLU A 51 7.03 -22.78 18.60
CA GLU A 51 8.37 -22.59 19.12
C GLU A 51 8.42 -21.36 20.02
N PRO A 52 9.22 -21.37 21.08
CA PRO A 52 9.47 -20.18 21.85
C PRO A 52 10.21 -19.20 20.95
N ALA A 53 9.48 -18.28 20.29
CA ALA A 53 10.03 -17.05 19.77
C ALA A 53 10.43 -16.17 20.96
N ASN A 54 11.42 -16.64 21.72
CA ASN A 54 11.96 -16.06 22.95
C ASN A 54 12.89 -14.89 22.63
N SER A 55 12.46 -13.99 21.74
CA SER A 55 13.06 -12.67 21.71
C SER A 55 11.95 -11.64 21.88
N TRP A 56 11.90 -11.11 23.10
CA TRP A 56 11.23 -9.85 23.43
C TRP A 56 11.50 -8.75 22.38
N LEU A 57 12.65 -8.82 21.70
CA LEU A 57 13.01 -8.02 20.54
C LEU A 57 12.02 -8.15 19.36
N VAL A 58 11.72 -9.36 18.89
CA VAL A 58 10.79 -9.57 17.76
C VAL A 58 9.40 -9.03 18.09
N TRP A 59 8.91 -9.25 19.32
CA TRP A 59 7.64 -8.69 19.78
C TRP A 59 7.64 -7.16 19.78
N ARG A 60 8.70 -6.52 20.30
CA ARG A 60 8.84 -5.06 20.27
C ARG A 60 8.82 -4.50 18.84
N MET A 61 9.53 -5.15 17.91
CA MET A 61 9.57 -4.71 16.51
C MET A 61 8.22 -4.89 15.81
N ASN A 62 7.49 -5.97 16.08
CA ASN A 62 6.15 -6.18 15.55
C ASN A 62 5.16 -5.13 16.08
N ILE A 63 5.18 -4.84 17.39
CA ILE A 63 4.34 -3.79 17.98
C ILE A 63 4.66 -2.43 17.36
N LEU A 64 5.95 -2.09 17.23
CA LEU A 64 6.37 -0.85 16.58
C LEU A 64 5.88 -0.78 15.13
N THR A 65 5.97 -1.88 14.39
CA THR A 65 5.46 -1.97 13.02
C THR A 65 3.96 -1.69 12.96
N ILE A 66 3.18 -2.29 13.87
CA ILE A 66 1.73 -2.07 13.96
C ILE A 66 1.43 -0.60 14.26
N ILE A 67 2.13 0.01 15.22
CA ILE A 67 1.93 1.42 15.58
C ILE A 67 2.25 2.33 14.39
N VAL A 68 3.40 2.14 13.75
CA VAL A 68 3.81 2.94 12.58
C VAL A 68 2.80 2.80 11.45
N GLN A 69 2.36 1.58 11.14
CA GLN A 69 1.36 1.34 10.11
C GLN A 69 0.01 1.94 10.46
N ALA A 70 -0.45 1.81 11.72
CA ALA A 70 -1.70 2.41 12.18
C ALA A 70 -1.69 3.93 12.06
N VAL A 71 -0.58 4.57 12.44
CA VAL A 71 -0.38 6.02 12.30
C VAL A 71 -0.43 6.42 10.83
N ILE A 72 0.32 5.74 9.96
CA ILE A 72 0.35 6.04 8.52
C ILE A 72 -1.03 5.82 7.88
N HIS A 73 -1.74 4.73 8.21
CA HIS A 73 -3.08 4.47 7.70
C HIS A 73 -4.07 5.54 8.16
N TYR A 74 -4.05 5.90 9.45
CA TYR A 74 -4.93 6.95 9.99
C TYR A 74 -4.71 8.29 9.28
N TYR A 75 -3.47 8.79 9.28
CA TYR A 75 -3.16 10.08 8.65
C TYR A 75 -3.30 10.03 7.13
N GLY A 76 -2.99 8.89 6.51
CA GLY A 76 -3.16 8.66 5.09
C GLY A 76 -4.62 8.75 4.65
N ILE A 77 -5.52 8.05 5.35
CA ILE A 77 -6.98 8.14 5.13
C ILE A 77 -7.47 9.56 5.37
N TRP A 78 -7.04 10.19 6.46
CA TRP A 78 -7.43 11.56 6.77
C TRP A 78 -6.98 12.55 5.69
N TYR A 79 -5.74 12.44 5.23
CA TYR A 79 -5.17 13.25 4.15
C TYR A 79 -5.98 13.10 2.85
N THR A 80 -6.26 11.87 2.42
CA THR A 80 -7.02 11.63 1.19
C THR A 80 -8.48 12.07 1.31
N TYR A 81 -9.08 11.94 2.50
CA TYR A 81 -10.42 12.44 2.79
C TYR A 81 -10.47 13.97 2.69
N GLN A 82 -9.50 14.67 3.27
CA GLN A 82 -9.41 16.13 3.20
C GLN A 82 -9.28 16.65 1.76
N ILE A 83 -8.53 15.95 0.89
CA ILE A 83 -8.47 16.30 -0.53
C ILE A 83 -9.84 16.14 -1.19
N ASN A 84 -10.53 15.03 -0.92
CA ASN A 84 -11.87 14.79 -1.46
C ASN A 84 -12.86 15.86 -1.01
N ALA A 85 -12.82 16.23 0.28
CA ALA A 85 -13.67 17.24 0.89
C ALA A 85 -13.45 18.65 0.30
N LYS A 86 -12.22 18.97 -0.12
CA LYS A 86 -11.91 20.24 -0.81
C LYS A 86 -12.41 20.30 -2.26
N GLY A 87 -12.68 19.16 -2.88
CA GLY A 87 -13.31 19.09 -4.20
C GLY A 87 -14.83 19.13 -4.07
N ASP A 88 -15.49 18.08 -4.56
CA ASP A 88 -16.96 17.95 -4.44
C ASP A 88 -17.46 17.26 -3.15
N GLY A 89 -16.56 16.70 -2.33
CA GLY A 89 -16.90 16.02 -1.08
C GLY A 89 -17.67 14.71 -1.20
N LYS A 90 -17.92 14.19 -2.41
CA LYS A 90 -18.77 13.01 -2.65
C LYS A 90 -17.95 11.74 -2.86
N ASP A 91 -18.61 10.59 -2.70
CA ASP A 91 -18.13 9.26 -3.13
C ASP A 91 -16.68 8.91 -2.75
N TYR A 92 -16.23 9.36 -1.56
CA TYR A 92 -14.83 9.20 -1.13
C TYR A 92 -14.38 7.73 -1.14
N LEU A 93 -15.10 6.85 -0.44
CA LEU A 93 -14.74 5.43 -0.34
C LEU A 93 -14.74 4.76 -1.71
N ASN A 94 -15.74 5.08 -2.53
CA ASN A 94 -15.85 4.59 -3.90
C ASN A 94 -14.60 4.96 -4.73
N ARG A 95 -14.13 6.21 -4.64
CA ARG A 95 -12.91 6.68 -5.31
C ARG A 95 -11.67 5.95 -4.80
N VAL A 96 -11.52 5.82 -3.49
CA VAL A 96 -10.40 5.09 -2.88
C VAL A 96 -10.35 3.65 -3.39
N PHE A 97 -11.48 2.94 -3.37
CA PHE A 97 -11.55 1.53 -3.78
C PHE A 97 -11.26 1.33 -5.27
N CYS A 98 -11.70 2.24 -6.14
CA CYS A 98 -11.38 2.17 -7.57
C CYS A 98 -9.90 2.41 -7.87
N LEU A 99 -9.29 3.33 -7.13
CA LEU A 99 -7.91 3.73 -7.32
C LEU A 99 -6.93 2.75 -6.65
N ALA A 100 -7.37 2.01 -5.64
CA ALA A 100 -6.54 1.09 -4.86
C ALA A 100 -5.85 0.04 -5.75
N LEU A 101 -6.58 -0.63 -6.64
CA LEU A 101 -6.00 -1.66 -7.53
C LEU A 101 -4.86 -1.12 -8.40
N PRO A 102 -5.10 -0.15 -9.30
CA PRO A 102 -4.09 0.28 -10.26
C PRO A 102 -2.91 1.00 -9.60
N ILE A 103 -3.13 1.67 -8.47
CA ILE A 103 -2.04 2.29 -7.69
C ILE A 103 -1.19 1.21 -7.03
N SER A 104 -1.81 0.19 -6.42
CA SER A 104 -1.07 -0.89 -5.75
C SER A 104 -0.25 -1.71 -6.74
N ILE A 105 -0.77 -1.97 -7.93
CA ILE A 105 -0.01 -2.63 -9.00
C ILE A 105 1.17 -1.77 -9.46
N ARG A 106 0.97 -0.46 -9.64
CA ARG A 106 2.08 0.44 -10.00
C ARG A 106 3.17 0.45 -8.92
N LEU A 107 2.77 0.53 -7.65
CA LEU A 107 3.70 0.47 -6.53
C LEU A 107 4.36 -0.90 -6.39
N LEU A 108 3.68 -1.99 -6.76
CA LEU A 108 4.24 -3.34 -6.78
C LEU A 108 5.46 -3.41 -7.71
N PHE A 109 5.38 -2.83 -8.91
CA PHE A 109 6.54 -2.79 -9.82
C PHE A 109 7.70 -1.98 -9.25
N TYR A 110 7.42 -0.84 -8.61
CA TYR A 110 8.47 -0.05 -7.97
C TYR A 110 9.12 -0.76 -6.78
N ILE A 111 8.31 -1.38 -5.90
CA ILE A 111 8.86 -2.07 -4.73
C ILE A 111 9.63 -3.33 -5.15
N LEU A 112 9.22 -4.03 -6.20
CA LEU A 112 9.97 -5.16 -6.75
C LEU A 112 11.38 -4.74 -7.18
N LEU A 113 11.52 -3.61 -7.87
CA LEU A 113 12.84 -3.08 -8.25
C LEU A 113 13.69 -2.72 -7.03
N VAL A 114 13.09 -2.07 -6.03
CA VAL A 114 13.80 -1.72 -4.78
C VAL A 114 14.23 -2.98 -4.04
N VAL A 115 13.37 -3.99 -3.94
CA VAL A 115 13.68 -5.26 -3.27
C VAL A 115 14.80 -6.01 -3.98
N ILE A 116 14.78 -6.07 -5.32
CA ILE A 116 15.88 -6.67 -6.10
C ILE A 116 17.20 -5.95 -5.80
N ALA A 117 17.21 -4.61 -5.79
CA ALA A 117 18.41 -3.84 -5.48
C ALA A 117 18.93 -4.13 -4.06
N ILE A 118 18.03 -4.19 -3.07
CA ILE A 118 18.37 -4.53 -1.69
C ILE A 118 18.94 -5.95 -1.59
N ILE A 119 18.31 -6.94 -2.26
CA ILE A 119 18.80 -8.33 -2.28
C ILE A 119 20.21 -8.38 -2.86
N VAL A 120 20.48 -7.69 -3.96
CA VAL A 120 21.82 -7.64 -4.56
C VAL A 120 22.83 -7.04 -3.58
N VAL A 121 22.51 -5.91 -2.94
CA VAL A 121 23.40 -5.30 -1.94
C VAL A 121 23.65 -6.26 -0.76
N PHE A 122 22.61 -6.92 -0.26
CA PHE A 122 22.73 -7.88 0.84
C PHE A 122 23.58 -9.08 0.43
N PHE A 123 23.40 -9.59 -0.79
CA PHE A 123 24.22 -10.66 -1.32
C PHE A 123 25.70 -10.27 -1.38
N LEU A 124 26.02 -9.06 -1.86
CA LEU A 124 27.39 -8.55 -1.89
C LEU A 124 27.98 -8.37 -0.47
N LEU A 125 27.21 -7.88 0.50
CA LEU A 125 27.70 -7.66 1.86
C LEU A 125 27.91 -8.97 2.63
N VAL A 126 26.92 -9.86 2.61
CA VAL A 126 26.95 -11.08 3.41
C VAL A 126 27.83 -12.14 2.77
N PHE A 127 27.69 -12.39 1.47
CA PHE A 127 28.33 -13.52 0.82
C PHE A 127 29.77 -13.22 0.38
N ILE A 128 30.04 -12.00 -0.09
CA ILE A 128 31.38 -11.63 -0.57
C ILE A 128 32.24 -11.10 0.58
N ASN A 129 31.68 -10.24 1.44
CA ASN A 129 32.44 -9.56 2.49
C ASN A 129 32.31 -10.23 3.88
N ASN A 130 31.54 -11.32 4.02
CA ASN A 130 31.28 -12.02 5.29
C ASN A 130 30.80 -11.09 6.42
N ILE A 131 30.01 -10.06 6.07
CA ILE A 131 29.42 -9.15 7.05
C ILE A 131 28.17 -9.80 7.63
N GLU A 132 28.14 -9.98 8.95
CA GLU A 132 26.93 -10.39 9.66
C GLU A 132 25.95 -9.23 9.74
N LEU A 133 24.71 -9.47 9.32
CA LEU A 133 23.64 -8.49 9.41
C LEU A 133 22.96 -8.54 10.77
N ASN A 134 22.80 -7.38 11.37
CA ASN A 134 22.13 -7.23 12.64
C ASN A 134 20.60 -7.32 12.47
N ASP A 135 19.92 -8.16 13.25
CA ASP A 135 18.44 -8.29 13.26
C ASP A 135 17.71 -6.97 13.48
N TYR A 136 18.28 -6.05 14.29
CA TYR A 136 17.75 -4.70 14.47
C TYR A 136 17.78 -3.91 13.16
N PHE A 137 18.85 -4.04 12.36
CA PHE A 137 18.98 -3.35 11.08
C PHE A 137 17.94 -3.89 10.08
N VAL A 138 17.80 -5.21 9.98
CA VAL A 138 16.81 -5.85 9.09
C VAL A 138 15.40 -5.42 9.49
N SER A 139 15.07 -5.47 10.78
CA SER A 139 13.75 -5.06 11.30
C SER A 139 13.47 -3.57 11.03
N ALA A 140 14.44 -2.70 11.27
CA ALA A 140 14.31 -1.28 11.00
C ALA A 140 14.11 -1.01 9.50
N LEU A 141 14.85 -1.70 8.64
CA LEU A 141 14.69 -1.61 7.18
C LEU A 141 13.27 -2.04 6.75
N THR A 142 12.73 -3.13 7.31
CA THR A 142 11.36 -3.58 7.03
C THR A 142 10.31 -2.55 7.45
N ILE A 143 10.47 -1.94 8.64
CA ILE A 143 9.56 -0.87 9.11
C ILE A 143 9.62 0.33 8.16
N VAL A 144 10.82 0.77 7.79
CA VAL A 144 11.01 1.92 6.89
C VAL A 144 10.41 1.66 5.51
N LEU A 145 10.69 0.49 4.92
CA LEU A 145 10.18 0.14 3.58
C LEU A 145 8.65 0.00 3.57
N SER A 146 8.09 -0.69 4.57
CA SER A 146 6.64 -0.84 4.68
C SER A 146 5.96 0.49 4.95
N GLY A 147 6.55 1.36 5.77
CA GLY A 147 6.04 2.71 6.01
C GLY A 147 6.12 3.59 4.75
N ALA A 148 7.23 3.55 4.03
CA ALA A 148 7.41 4.27 2.77
C ALA A 148 6.42 3.80 1.71
N TYR A 149 6.16 2.50 1.61
CA TYR A 149 5.15 1.93 0.71
C TYR A 149 3.75 2.47 1.03
N SER A 150 3.32 2.38 2.30
CA SER A 150 2.01 2.87 2.74
C SER A 150 1.87 4.39 2.53
N ALA A 151 2.90 5.17 2.83
CA ALA A 151 2.91 6.61 2.58
C ALA A 151 2.80 6.94 1.08
N ALA A 152 3.57 6.24 0.23
CA ALA A 152 3.52 6.41 -1.22
C ALA A 152 2.14 6.05 -1.78
N PHE A 153 1.49 5.02 -1.24
CA PHE A 153 0.12 4.65 -1.58
C PHE A 153 -0.86 5.80 -1.33
N TYR A 154 -0.94 6.33 -0.11
CA TYR A 154 -1.87 7.43 0.18
C TYR A 154 -1.53 8.72 -0.57
N TYR A 155 -0.25 8.99 -0.78
CA TYR A 155 0.17 10.12 -1.60
C TYR A 155 -0.38 10.01 -3.04
N LEU A 156 -0.21 8.85 -3.68
CA LEU A 156 -0.72 8.61 -5.03
C LEU A 156 -2.25 8.61 -5.07
N VAL A 157 -2.92 7.98 -4.10
CA VAL A 157 -4.39 8.01 -3.99
C VAL A 157 -4.86 9.45 -3.88
N GLY A 158 -4.26 10.27 -3.02
CA GLY A 158 -4.58 11.68 -2.87
C GLY A 158 -4.39 12.48 -4.17
N LYS A 159 -3.31 12.23 -4.90
CA LYS A 159 -3.07 12.85 -6.22
C LYS A 159 -4.21 12.57 -7.20
N TYR A 160 -4.70 11.34 -7.26
CA TYR A 160 -5.76 10.96 -8.20
C TYR A 160 -7.17 11.29 -7.69
N ILE A 161 -7.42 11.27 -6.38
CA ILE A 161 -8.66 11.78 -5.79
C ILE A 161 -8.84 13.27 -6.11
N ARG A 162 -7.76 14.05 -6.10
CA ARG A 162 -7.81 15.47 -6.52
C ARG A 162 -8.39 15.60 -7.94
N VAL A 163 -7.96 14.74 -8.86
CA VAL A 163 -8.50 14.70 -10.24
C VAL A 163 -9.97 14.27 -10.24
N CYS A 164 -10.31 13.18 -9.54
CA CYS A 164 -11.69 12.67 -9.48
C CYS A 164 -12.69 13.69 -8.90
N SER A 165 -12.28 14.42 -7.87
CA SER A 165 -13.11 15.37 -7.10
C SER A 165 -13.15 16.77 -7.71
N GLY A 166 -12.31 17.06 -8.70
CA GLY A 166 -12.19 18.38 -9.29
C GLY A 166 -11.58 19.44 -8.38
N ALA A 167 -10.94 19.04 -7.26
CA ALA A 167 -10.20 19.95 -6.41
C ALA A 167 -9.03 20.58 -7.19
N ALA A 168 -9.02 21.90 -7.33
CA ALA A 168 -7.93 22.67 -7.92
C ALA A 168 -6.77 22.82 -6.92
#